data_AF-A0A8D8JM81-F1
#
_entry.id   AF-A0A8D8JM81-F1
#
_cell.length_a   1.000
_cell.length_b   1.000
_cell.length_c   1.000
_cell.angle_alpha   90.00
_cell.angle_beta   90.00
_cell.angle_gamma   90.00
#
_symmetry.space_group_name_H-M   'P 1'
#
loop_
_entity.id
_entity.type
_entity.pdbx_description
1 polymer ?
#
loop_
_entity_poly.entity_id
_entity_poly.type
_entity_poly.pdbx_seq_one_letter_code
_entity_poly.pdbx_strand_id
1 'polypeptide(L)'
;RAPIAFMNRIVKGYGLAISNGERWRQLRRFTLTTLRDFGMGRKRMEQWIQEESRYLLKSFEETKSKPVDPLFFMSRAVSNVICSLVFGQRFDYEDKNFLQLLQIISNLMRFASSPWGQ
;
A
#
# COMPACT_ATOMS: atom_id res chain seq x y z
N ARG A 1 3.10 -15.07 -16.31
CA ARG A 1 3.61 -13.76 -15.82
C ARG A 1 5.12 -13.88 -15.77
N ALA A 2 5.87 -12.96 -16.37
CA ALA A 2 7.34 -12.97 -16.26
C ALA A 2 7.71 -12.81 -14.78
N PRO A 3 8.54 -13.71 -14.21
CA PRO A 3 8.91 -13.63 -12.81
C PRO A 3 9.88 -12.47 -12.62
N ILE A 4 9.53 -11.52 -11.75
CA ILE A 4 10.50 -10.53 -11.25
C ILE A 4 11.45 -11.31 -10.33
N ALA A 5 12.69 -11.53 -10.78
CA ALA A 5 13.62 -12.47 -10.14
C ALA A 5 13.82 -12.15 -8.65
N PHE A 6 13.95 -10.86 -8.33
CA PHE A 6 14.09 -10.38 -6.97
C PHE A 6 12.86 -10.69 -6.09
N MET A 7 11.66 -10.40 -6.58
CA MET A 7 10.44 -10.65 -5.82
C MET A 7 10.21 -12.14 -5.62
N ASN A 8 10.49 -12.97 -6.62
CA ASN A 8 10.39 -14.41 -6.49
C ASN A 8 11.36 -14.97 -5.43
N ARG A 9 12.54 -14.36 -5.26
CA ARG A 9 13.50 -14.71 -4.20
C ARG A 9 13.00 -14.36 -2.81
N ILE A 10 12.31 -13.23 -2.64
CA ILE A 10 11.77 -12.78 -1.36
C ILE A 10 10.57 -13.63 -0.95
N VAL A 11 9.57 -13.74 -1.81
CA VAL A 11 8.31 -14.42 -1.47
C VAL A 11 8.31 -15.90 -1.84
N LYS A 12 9.38 -16.43 -2.45
CA LYS A 12 9.54 -17.83 -2.85
C LYS A 12 8.37 -18.38 -3.69
N GLY A 13 7.83 -17.57 -4.59
CA GLY A 13 6.67 -17.95 -5.41
C GLY A 13 5.31 -17.90 -4.71
N TYR A 14 5.25 -17.44 -3.45
CA TYR A 14 4.01 -17.26 -2.70
C TYR A 14 3.44 -15.85 -2.88
N GLY A 15 2.17 -15.68 -2.53
CA GLY A 15 1.47 -14.41 -2.65
C GLY A 15 0.80 -14.19 -4.00
N LEU A 16 -0.18 -13.29 -4.00
CA LEU A 16 -1.12 -13.10 -5.12
C LEU A 16 -0.46 -12.55 -6.40
N ALA A 17 0.60 -11.75 -6.26
CA ALA A 17 1.26 -11.14 -7.40
C ALA A 17 2.13 -12.13 -8.21
N ILE A 18 2.77 -13.07 -7.52
CA ILE A 18 3.88 -13.90 -8.04
C ILE A 18 3.48 -15.37 -8.22
N SER A 19 2.50 -15.87 -7.45
CA SER A 19 1.98 -17.23 -7.63
C SER A 19 1.32 -17.43 -9.01
N ASN A 20 1.29 -18.68 -9.46
CA ASN A 20 0.67 -19.11 -10.72
C ASN A 20 -0.26 -20.33 -10.51
N GLY A 21 -1.05 -20.66 -11.53
CA GLY A 21 -1.92 -21.84 -11.55
C GLY A 21 -3.04 -21.79 -10.51
N GLU A 22 -3.39 -22.96 -9.96
CA GLU A 22 -4.49 -23.09 -9.01
C GLU A 22 -4.30 -22.26 -7.74
N ARG A 23 -3.05 -22.16 -7.25
CA ARG A 23 -2.70 -21.37 -6.08
C ARG A 23 -3.06 -19.89 -6.26
N TRP A 24 -2.73 -19.33 -7.42
CA TRP A 24 -3.09 -17.95 -7.76
C TRP A 24 -4.61 -17.76 -7.79
N ARG A 25 -5.34 -18.71 -8.40
CA ARG A 25 -6.80 -18.67 -8.52
C ARG A 25 -7.48 -18.66 -7.15
N GLN A 26 -7.05 -19.54 -6.25
CA GLN A 26 -7.57 -19.64 -4.88
C GLN A 26 -7.26 -18.37 -4.07
N LEU A 27 -6.00 -17.92 -4.06
CA LEU A 27 -5.60 -16.70 -3.35
C LEU A 27 -6.35 -15.48 -3.89
N ARG A 28 -6.50 -15.35 -5.21
CA ARG A 28 -7.23 -14.23 -5.83
C ARG A 28 -8.67 -14.21 -5.38
N ARG A 29 -9.36 -15.34 -5.43
CA ARG A 29 -10.77 -15.44 -5.05
C ARG A 29 -10.96 -15.13 -3.57
N PHE A 30 -10.12 -15.70 -2.71
CA PHE A 30 -10.15 -15.43 -1.27
C PHE A 30 -9.92 -13.94 -0.99
N THR A 31 -8.80 -13.37 -1.45
CA THR A 31 -8.45 -11.97 -1.19
C THR A 31 -9.54 -11.01 -1.69
N LEU A 32 -10.05 -11.17 -2.92
CA LEU A 32 -11.09 -10.27 -3.44
C LEU A 32 -12.40 -10.36 -2.65
N THR A 33 -12.78 -11.56 -2.21
CA THR A 33 -13.98 -11.75 -1.40
C THR A 33 -13.82 -11.09 -0.04
N THR A 34 -12.71 -11.38 0.64
CA THR A 34 -12.38 -10.81 1.96
C THR A 34 -12.29 -9.28 1.93
N LEU A 35 -11.63 -8.69 0.94
CA LEU A 35 -11.55 -7.23 0.82
C LEU A 35 -12.94 -6.60 0.64
N ARG A 36 -13.81 -7.21 -0.17
CA ARG A 36 -15.19 -6.74 -0.37
C ARG A 36 -16.04 -6.85 0.90
N ASP A 37 -15.79 -7.86 1.71
CA ASP A 37 -16.49 -8.08 2.99
C ASP A 37 -16.02 -7.09 4.06
N PHE A 38 -14.74 -6.73 4.07
CA PHE A 38 -14.21 -5.68 4.96
C PHE A 38 -14.61 -4.26 4.56
N GLY A 39 -15.12 -4.07 3.34
CA GLY A 39 -15.73 -2.81 2.92
C GLY A 39 -15.14 -2.21 1.64
N MET A 40 -14.20 -2.88 0.98
CA MET A 40 -13.72 -2.47 -0.35
C MET A 40 -14.87 -2.41 -1.34
N GLY A 41 -15.00 -1.28 -2.03
CA GLY A 41 -16.10 -1.01 -2.97
C GLY A 41 -17.46 -0.75 -2.28
N ARG A 42 -17.49 -0.55 -0.97
CA ARG A 42 -18.68 -0.14 -0.20
C ARG A 42 -18.46 1.22 0.44
N LYS A 43 -19.53 1.77 1.03
CA LYS A 43 -19.53 3.08 1.74
C LYS A 43 -18.45 3.21 2.82
N ARG A 44 -18.04 2.11 3.46
CA ARG A 44 -16.97 2.13 4.47
C ARG A 44 -15.61 2.53 3.88
N MET A 45 -15.26 2.02 2.70
CA MET A 45 -14.03 2.42 2.00
C MET A 45 -14.05 3.91 1.65
N GLU A 46 -15.20 4.40 1.19
CA GLU A 46 -15.39 5.82 0.92
C GLU A 46 -15.17 6.68 2.17
N GLN A 47 -15.67 6.26 3.33
CA GLN A 47 -15.45 6.95 4.60
C GLN A 47 -13.96 7.02 4.97
N TRP A 48 -13.22 5.92 4.84
CA TRP A 48 -11.77 5.93 5.09
C TRP A 48 -11.01 6.84 4.12
N ILE A 49 -11.37 6.83 2.84
CA ILE A 49 -10.77 7.71 1.83
C ILE A 49 -11.07 9.17 2.15
N GLN A 50 -12.32 9.51 2.50
CA GLN A 50 -12.71 10.87 2.87
C GLN A 50 -12.01 11.34 4.15
N GLU A 51 -11.92 10.48 5.16
CA GLU A 51 -11.21 10.76 6.40
C GLU A 51 -9.72 11.02 6.13
N GLU A 52 -9.07 10.14 5.38
CA GLU A 52 -7.65 10.30 5.05
C GLU A 52 -7.39 11.52 4.16
N SER A 53 -8.33 11.88 3.28
CA SER A 53 -8.25 13.11 2.49
C SER A 53 -8.24 14.37 3.38
N ARG A 54 -9.01 14.37 4.48
CA ARG A 54 -8.99 15.48 5.46
C ARG A 54 -7.64 15.58 6.17
N TYR A 55 -7.06 14.44 6.58
CA TYR A 55 -5.73 14.41 7.18
C TYR A 55 -4.64 14.87 6.20
N LEU A 56 -4.75 14.47 4.93
CA LEU A 56 -3.84 14.89 3.88
C LEU A 56 -3.89 16.42 3.66
N LEU A 57 -5.09 16.99 3.57
CA LEU A 57 -5.27 18.44 3.42
C LEU A 57 -4.67 19.20 4.61
N LYS A 58 -4.93 18.75 5.84
CA LYS A 58 -4.35 19.34 7.05
C LYS A 58 -2.82 19.30 7.02
N SER A 59 -2.23 18.19 6.58
CA SER A 59 -0.77 18.06 6.46
C SER A 59 -0.18 19.01 5.41
N PHE A 60 -0.90 19.28 4.32
CA PHE A 60 -0.48 20.29 3.34
C PHE A 60 -0.54 21.71 3.92
N GLU A 61 -1.60 22.05 4.66
CA GLU A 61 -1.74 23.38 5.31
C GLU A 61 -0.61 23.65 6.30
N GLU A 62 -0.22 22.63 7.09
CA GLU A 62 0.90 22.71 8.04
C GLU A 62 2.25 23.03 7.38
N THR A 63 2.38 22.77 6.08
CA THR A 63 3.62 23.05 5.35
C THR A 63 3.81 24.55 5.02
N LYS A 64 2.81 25.40 5.31
CA LYS A 64 2.89 26.87 5.14
C LYS A 64 3.37 27.28 3.74
N SER A 65 2.87 26.61 2.71
CA SER A 65 3.18 26.85 1.30
C SER A 65 4.65 26.66 0.90
N LYS A 66 5.42 25.90 1.67
CA LYS A 66 6.77 25.50 1.27
C LYS A 66 6.72 24.44 0.17
N PRO A 67 7.74 24.36 -0.71
CA PRO A 67 7.88 23.25 -1.65
C PRO A 67 7.91 21.92 -0.89
N VAL A 68 7.03 21.00 -1.29
CA VAL A 68 6.94 19.65 -0.73
C VAL A 68 7.09 18.62 -1.83
N ASP A 69 7.56 17.44 -1.48
CA ASP A 69 7.44 16.26 -2.33
C ASP A 69 6.02 15.69 -2.22
N PRO A 70 5.14 15.85 -3.23
CA PRO A 70 3.79 15.34 -3.17
C PRO A 70 3.74 13.81 -3.08
N LEU A 71 4.78 13.10 -3.58
CA LEU A 71 4.82 11.64 -3.55
C LEU A 71 4.84 11.12 -2.10
N PHE A 72 5.58 11.79 -1.22
CA PHE A 72 5.66 11.42 0.19
C PHE A 72 4.31 11.57 0.90
N PHE A 73 3.62 12.69 0.68
CA PHE A 73 2.30 12.95 1.27
C PHE A 73 1.25 11.97 0.77
N MET A 74 1.22 11.73 -0.55
CA MET A 74 0.30 10.77 -1.16
C MET A 74 0.57 9.33 -0.69
N SER A 75 1.84 8.94 -0.58
CA SER A 75 2.22 7.60 -0.12
C SER A 75 1.72 7.31 1.30
N ARG A 76 1.81 8.29 2.22
CA ARG A 76 1.27 8.16 3.58
C ARG A 76 -0.25 7.97 3.57
N ALA A 77 -0.97 8.82 2.85
CA ALA A 77 -2.42 8.76 2.76
C ALA A 77 -2.91 7.43 2.14
N VAL A 78 -2.37 7.05 0.98
CA VAL A 78 -2.77 5.79 0.30
C VAL A 78 -2.46 4.58 1.17
N SER A 79 -1.31 4.57 1.83
CA SER A 79 -0.93 3.45 2.70
C SER A 79 -1.82 3.35 3.92
N ASN A 80 -2.24 4.47 4.52
CA ASN A 80 -3.17 4.46 5.66
C ASN A 80 -4.57 3.96 5.31
N VAL A 81 -5.07 4.23 4.09
CA VAL A 81 -6.34 3.63 3.62
C VAL A 81 -6.22 2.10 3.56
N ILE A 82 -5.10 1.60 3.03
CA ILE A 82 -4.86 0.15 2.97
C ILE A 82 -4.61 -0.43 4.37
N CYS A 83 -3.89 0.25 5.25
CA CYS A 83 -3.70 -0.16 6.65
C CYS A 83 -5.02 -0.23 7.41
N SER A 84 -5.93 0.73 7.19
CA SER A 84 -7.27 0.71 7.77
C SER A 84 -8.09 -0.47 7.26
N LEU A 85 -7.94 -0.82 5.98
CA LEU A 85 -8.61 -1.99 5.39
C LEU A 85 -8.06 -3.33 5.90
N VAL A 86 -6.74 -3.45 6.05
CA VAL A 86 -6.06 -4.73 6.35
C VAL A 86 -5.85 -4.94 7.86
N PHE A 87 -5.45 -3.91 8.58
CA PHE A 87 -5.16 -3.96 10.02
C PHE A 87 -6.29 -3.39 10.88
N GLY A 88 -7.31 -2.78 10.28
CA GLY A 88 -8.42 -2.17 11.01
C GLY A 88 -8.06 -0.87 11.73
N GLN A 89 -6.86 -0.33 11.51
CA GLN A 89 -6.37 0.89 12.15
C GLN A 89 -5.53 1.75 11.21
N ARG A 90 -5.57 3.07 11.44
CA ARG A 90 -4.69 4.06 10.83
C ARG A 90 -3.44 4.27 11.67
N PHE A 91 -2.33 4.60 11.03
CA PHE A 91 -1.10 5.00 11.71
C PHE A 91 -0.95 6.52 11.69
N ASP A 92 -0.27 7.05 12.69
CA ASP A 92 0.05 8.47 12.73
C ASP A 92 1.05 8.81 11.61
N TYR A 93 0.93 10.01 11.05
CA TYR A 93 1.85 10.53 10.04
C TYR A 93 3.25 10.80 10.59
N GLU A 94 3.37 10.94 11.91
CA GLU A 94 4.64 11.11 12.62
C GLU A 94 5.19 9.79 13.19
N ASP A 95 4.46 8.67 13.04
CA ASP A 95 4.92 7.37 13.51
C ASP A 95 6.19 6.94 12.75
N LYS A 96 7.31 6.90 13.47
CA LYS A 96 8.62 6.55 12.92
C LYS A 96 8.65 5.14 12.33
N ASN A 97 7.93 4.18 12.92
CA ASN A 97 7.90 2.81 12.40
C ASN A 97 7.12 2.75 11.10
N PHE A 98 6.01 3.48 11.02
CA PHE A 98 5.22 3.58 9.78
C PHE A 98 6.02 4.25 8.66
N LEU A 99 6.67 5.38 8.96
CA LEU A 99 7.53 6.08 7.99
C LEU A 99 8.70 5.21 7.50
N GLN A 100 9.35 4.46 8.40
CA GLN A 100 10.40 3.50 8.04
C GLN A 100 9.85 2.39 7.13
N LEU A 101 8.67 1.85 7.44
CA LEU A 101 8.02 0.85 6.60
C LEU A 101 7.74 1.37 5.19
N LEU A 102 7.22 2.60 5.06
CA LEU A 102 6.98 3.23 3.76
C LEU A 102 8.27 3.42 2.97
N GLN A 103 9.35 3.84 3.63
CA GLN A 103 10.65 4.01 2.99
C GLN A 103 11.20 2.66 2.47
N ILE A 104 11.08 1.60 3.27
CA ILE A 104 11.50 0.24 2.88
C ILE A 104 10.69 -0.22 1.66
N ILE A 105 9.36 -0.05 1.68
CA ILE A 105 8.49 -0.44 0.56
C ILE A 105 8.84 0.35 -0.71
N SER A 106 9.04 1.67 -0.60
CA SER A 106 9.42 2.52 -1.73
C SER A 106 10.77 2.10 -2.33
N ASN A 107 11.77 1.83 -1.48
CA ASN A 107 13.08 1.35 -1.92
C ASN A 107 12.98 -0.02 -2.60
N LEU A 108 12.19 -0.93 -2.04
CA LEU A 108 11.94 -2.26 -2.59
C LEU A 108 11.30 -2.17 -3.98
N MET A 109 10.30 -1.31 -4.15
CA MET A 109 9.60 -1.07 -5.41
C MET A 109 10.54 -0.48 -6.48
N ARG A 110 11.36 0.51 -6.10
CA ARG A 110 12.38 1.08 -6.99
C ARG A 110 13.41 0.04 -7.40
N PHE A 111 13.90 -0.77 -6.46
CA PHE A 111 14.88 -1.82 -6.76
C PHE A 111 14.29 -2.91 -7.67
N ALA A 112 13.09 -3.41 -7.36
CA ALA A 112 12.40 -4.43 -8.14
C ALA A 112 12.09 -3.97 -9.58
N SER A 113 11.93 -2.66 -9.78
CA SER A 113 11.68 -2.05 -11.09
C SER A 113 12.97 -1.67 -11.83
N SER A 114 14.13 -1.78 -11.18
CA SER A 114 15.43 -1.50 -11.79
C SER A 114 15.92 -2.70 -12.63
N PRO A 115 16.86 -2.49 -13.57
CA PRO A 115 17.46 -3.59 -14.35
C PRO A 115 18.12 -4.68 -13.51
N TRP A 116 18.49 -4.36 -12.26
CA TRP A 116 19.09 -5.30 -11.32
C TRP A 116 18.07 -6.16 -10.57
N GLY A 117 16.80 -5.75 -10.57
CA GLY A 117 15.71 -6.41 -9.86
C GLY A 117 14.76 -7.24 -10.73
N GLN A 118 14.70 -6.95 -12.04
CA GLN A 118 13.95 -7.74 -13.03
C GLN A 118 14.67 -9.04 -13.35
#